data_AF-A0A2G2HAD1-F1
#
_entry.id   AF-A0A2G2HAD1-F1
#
_cell.length_a   1.000
_cell.length_b   1.000
_cell.length_c   1.000
_cell.angle_alpha   90.00
_cell.angle_beta   90.00
_cell.angle_gamma   90.00
#
_symmetry.space_group_name_H-M   'P 1'
#
loop_
_entity.id
_entity.type
_entity.pdbx_description
1 polymer ?
#
loop_
_entity_poly.entity_id
_entity_poly.type
_entity_poly.pdbx_seq_one_letter_code
_entity_poly.pdbx_strand_id
1 'polypeptide(L)'
;MIAVMGGISAAAALVLGLFPGLPENWIVIALGVWGLGSLSFYGIGVAHAIDRSDTAQISRVMSGLLFVWAAGSVIGPPLSGYAFRVPFTEGGLFLLAAILSIVLTVSMMYRRTRRQDVPKDAQEPWMITLPSTANTGEIDPRTD
;
A
#
# COMPACT_ATOMS: atom_id res chain seq x y z
N MET A 1 -0.99 2.43 -9.26
CA MET A 1 0.15 2.66 -8.35
C MET A 1 0.42 1.48 -7.43
N ILE A 2 -0.56 1.02 -6.63
CA ILE A 2 -0.38 -0.14 -5.72
C ILE A 2 0.13 -1.39 -6.45
N ALA A 3 -0.43 -1.76 -7.61
CA ALA A 3 0.05 -2.92 -8.38
C ALA A 3 1.52 -2.79 -8.84
N VAL A 4 1.99 -1.58 -9.15
CA VAL A 4 3.37 -1.35 -9.58
C VAL A 4 4.33 -1.50 -8.41
N MET A 5 4.03 -0.84 -7.29
CA MET A 5 4.82 -0.97 -6.05
C MET A 5 4.80 -2.40 -5.52
N GLY A 6 3.65 -3.09 -5.66
CA GLY A 6 3.49 -4.51 -5.39
C GLY A 6 4.44 -5.36 -6.21
N GLY A 7 4.53 -5.11 -7.52
CA GLY A 7 5.42 -5.82 -8.42
C GLY A 7 6.90 -5.58 -8.10
N ILE A 8 7.28 -4.34 -7.79
CA ILE A 8 8.66 -4.00 -7.39
C ILE A 8 9.03 -4.74 -6.09
N SER A 9 8.16 -4.69 -5.09
CA SER A 9 8.36 -5.40 -3.82
C SER A 9 8.44 -6.92 -4.03
N ALA A 10 7.55 -7.48 -4.86
CA ALA A 10 7.56 -8.90 -5.22
C ALA A 10 8.87 -9.33 -5.90
N ALA A 11 9.36 -8.55 -6.86
CA ALA A 11 10.61 -8.86 -7.55
C ALA A 11 11.81 -8.83 -6.59
N ALA A 12 11.91 -7.81 -5.74
CA ALA A 12 12.96 -7.71 -4.74
C ALA A 12 12.91 -8.85 -3.71
N ALA A 13 11.70 -9.20 -3.24
CA ALA A 13 11.50 -10.33 -2.34
C ALA A 13 11.84 -11.68 -3.00
N LEU A 14 11.56 -11.87 -4.30
CA LEU A 14 11.97 -13.06 -5.02
C LEU A 14 13.49 -13.18 -5.10
N VAL A 15 14.20 -12.08 -5.37
CA VAL A 15 15.67 -12.07 -5.40
C VAL A 15 16.23 -12.46 -4.03
N LEU A 16 15.74 -11.84 -2.96
CA LEU A 16 16.16 -12.16 -1.59
C LEU A 16 15.82 -13.60 -1.19
N GLY A 17 14.68 -14.12 -1.66
CA GLY A 17 14.21 -15.46 -1.34
C GLY A 17 14.93 -16.57 -2.10
N LEU A 18 15.29 -16.33 -3.37
CA LEU A 18 15.95 -17.32 -4.23
C LEU A 18 17.48 -17.29 -4.11
N PHE A 19 18.06 -16.16 -3.72
CA PHE A 19 19.51 -15.98 -3.63
C PHE A 19 19.94 -15.48 -2.24
N PRO A 20 19.77 -16.29 -1.18
CA PRO A 20 20.13 -15.91 0.19
C PRO A 20 21.64 -15.69 0.37
N GLY A 21 22.47 -16.28 -0.49
CA GLY A 21 23.94 -16.13 -0.47
C GLY A 21 24.49 -14.94 -1.27
N LEU A 22 23.67 -13.94 -1.60
CA LEU A 22 24.16 -12.72 -2.28
C LEU A 22 25.17 -11.96 -1.41
N PRO A 23 26.10 -11.20 -2.02
CA PRO A 23 26.96 -10.30 -1.26
C PRO A 23 26.13 -9.29 -0.46
N GLU A 24 26.60 -8.93 0.73
CA GLU A 24 25.87 -8.10 1.70
C GLU A 24 25.34 -6.78 1.12
N ASN A 25 26.15 -6.09 0.31
CA ASN A 25 25.75 -4.85 -0.36
C ASN A 25 24.51 -5.03 -1.27
N TRP A 26 24.43 -6.15 -1.99
CA TRP A 26 23.28 -6.45 -2.84
C TRP A 26 22.05 -6.83 -2.03
N ILE A 27 22.23 -7.53 -0.91
CA ILE A 27 21.13 -7.82 0.03
C ILE A 27 20.54 -6.52 0.58
N VAL A 28 21.39 -5.58 1.03
CA VAL A 28 20.93 -4.29 1.56
C VAL A 28 20.16 -3.49 0.50
N ILE A 29 20.66 -3.45 -0.74
CA ILE A 29 19.95 -2.78 -1.84
C ILE A 29 18.59 -3.44 -2.08
N ALA A 30 18.54 -4.78 -2.17
CA ALA A 30 17.30 -5.50 -2.40
C ALA A 30 16.30 -5.33 -1.24
N LEU A 31 16.77 -5.28 0.02
CA LEU A 31 15.95 -4.94 1.18
C LEU A 31 15.39 -3.52 1.09
N GLY A 32 16.20 -2.56 0.64
CA GLY A 32 15.77 -1.19 0.40
C GLY A 32 14.67 -1.10 -0.67
N VAL A 33 14.83 -1.80 -1.80
CA VAL A 33 13.83 -1.85 -2.87
C VAL A 33 12.55 -2.55 -2.41
N TRP A 34 12.69 -3.68 -1.71
CA TRP A 34 11.56 -4.41 -1.14
C TRP A 34 10.77 -3.52 -0.18
N GLY A 35 11.46 -2.81 0.72
CA GLY A 35 10.90 -1.89 1.70
C GLY A 35 10.21 -0.70 1.06
N LEU A 36 10.85 -0.03 0.09
CA LEU A 36 10.25 1.09 -0.64
C LEU A 36 8.91 0.69 -1.25
N GLY A 37 8.85 -0.49 -1.88
CA GLY A 37 7.60 -1.04 -2.40
C GLY A 37 6.59 -1.35 -1.29
N SER A 38 6.98 -2.17 -0.31
CA SER A 38 6.06 -2.74 0.69
C SER A 38 5.49 -1.71 1.68
N LEU A 39 6.32 -0.79 2.17
CA LEU A 39 5.91 0.25 3.12
C LEU A 39 4.96 1.29 2.49
N SER A 40 5.00 1.44 1.16
CA SER A 40 4.14 2.38 0.44
C SER A 40 2.67 1.96 0.40
N PHE A 41 2.36 0.66 0.58
CA PHE A 41 1.00 0.15 0.38
C PHE A 41 -0.02 0.75 1.34
N TYR A 42 0.37 0.88 2.62
CA TYR A 42 -0.54 1.36 3.65
C TYR A 42 -0.98 2.80 3.36
N GLY A 43 -0.04 3.73 3.14
CA GLY A 43 -0.36 5.13 2.87
C GLY A 43 -1.23 5.31 1.62
N ILE A 44 -0.88 4.64 0.51
CA ILE A 44 -1.66 4.71 -0.73
C ILE A 44 -3.07 4.11 -0.54
N GLY A 45 -3.16 2.99 0.19
CA GLY A 45 -4.42 2.32 0.52
C GLY A 45 -5.34 3.19 1.38
N VAL A 46 -4.79 3.81 2.43
CA VAL A 46 -5.50 4.75 3.31
C VAL A 46 -6.03 5.92 2.50
N ALA A 47 -5.18 6.59 1.72
CA ALA A 47 -5.59 7.72 0.89
C ALA A 47 -6.74 7.32 -0.04
N HIS A 48 -6.61 6.19 -0.75
CA HIS A 48 -7.67 5.69 -1.63
C HIS A 48 -8.97 5.32 -0.91
N ALA A 49 -8.91 4.86 0.33
CA ALA A 49 -10.09 4.54 1.12
C ALA A 49 -10.77 5.82 1.61
N ILE A 50 -10.00 6.78 2.12
CA ILE A 50 -10.50 8.07 2.61
C ILE A 50 -11.12 8.88 1.47
N ASP A 51 -10.46 8.98 0.31
CA ASP A 51 -10.96 9.71 -0.87
C ASP A 51 -12.33 9.21 -1.38
N ARG A 52 -12.75 8.00 -0.97
CA ARG A 52 -14.02 7.36 -1.35
C ARG A 52 -15.02 7.28 -0.21
N SER A 53 -14.65 7.78 0.96
CA SER A 53 -15.48 7.73 2.15
C SER A 53 -16.16 9.06 2.37
N ASP A 54 -17.44 9.03 2.75
CA ASP A 54 -18.11 10.22 3.28
C ASP A 54 -17.44 10.62 4.61
N THR A 55 -17.37 11.92 4.89
CA THR A 55 -16.70 12.50 6.06
C THR A 55 -17.21 11.86 7.36
N ALA A 56 -18.52 11.61 7.46
CA ALA A 56 -19.14 10.94 8.60
C ALA A 56 -18.69 9.49 8.81
N GLN A 57 -18.14 8.84 7.78
CA GLN A 57 -17.76 7.43 7.78
C GLN A 57 -16.25 7.19 7.93
N ILE A 58 -15.41 8.24 7.83
CA ILE A 58 -13.95 8.12 7.88
C ILE A 58 -13.47 7.36 9.13
N SER A 59 -14.01 7.68 10.32
CA SER A 59 -13.64 6.99 11.58
C SER A 59 -13.94 5.48 11.53
N ARG A 60 -15.08 5.10 10.93
CA ARG A 60 -15.47 3.69 10.75
C ARG A 60 -14.53 2.98 9.78
N VAL A 61 -14.15 3.64 8.68
CA VAL A 61 -13.22 3.08 7.68
C VAL A 61 -11.82 2.88 8.28
N MET A 62 -11.33 3.86 9.05
CA MET A 62 -10.05 3.73 9.76
C MET A 62 -10.05 2.58 10.77
N SER A 63 -11.16 2.40 11.49
CA SER A 63 -11.31 1.27 12.43
C SER A 63 -11.27 -0.08 11.69
N GLY A 64 -11.95 -0.18 10.55
CA GLY A 64 -11.90 -1.37 9.69
C GLY A 64 -10.49 -1.66 9.15
N LEU A 65 -9.76 -0.63 8.75
CA LEU A 65 -8.39 -0.78 8.27
C LEU A 65 -7.44 -1.24 9.38
N LEU A 66 -7.58 -0.68 10.59
CA LEU A 66 -6.79 -1.10 11.75
C LEU A 66 -7.09 -2.56 12.12
N PHE A 67 -8.35 -2.98 12.02
CA PHE A 67 -8.74 -4.37 12.24
C PHE A 67 -8.06 -5.32 11.23
N VAL A 68 -8.06 -4.97 9.94
CA VAL A 68 -7.38 -5.76 8.90
C VAL A 68 -5.87 -5.83 9.14
N TRP A 69 -5.26 -4.71 9.54
CA TRP A 69 -3.84 -4.67 9.91
C TRP A 69 -3.55 -5.59 11.11
N ALA A 70 -4.36 -5.51 12.16
CA ALA A 70 -4.20 -6.36 13.36
C ALA A 70 -4.34 -7.85 13.01
N ALA A 71 -5.33 -8.22 12.19
CA ALA A 71 -5.49 -9.59 11.72
C ALA A 71 -4.25 -10.08 10.95
N GLY A 72 -3.70 -9.26 10.06
CA GLY A 72 -2.46 -9.56 9.34
C GLY A 72 -1.27 -9.75 10.29
N SER A 73 -1.13 -8.88 11.30
CA SER A 73 -0.07 -8.95 12.31
C SER A 73 -0.16 -10.19 13.20
N VAL A 74 -1.36 -10.75 13.41
CA VAL A 74 -1.55 -12.02 14.15
C VAL A 74 -1.25 -13.23 13.26
N ILE A 75 -1.67 -13.20 12.00
CA ILE A 75 -1.51 -14.32 11.05
C ILE A 75 -0.06 -14.40 10.51
N GLY A 76 0.63 -13.27 10.39
CA GLY A 76 1.96 -13.17 9.81
C GLY A 76 3.03 -14.03 10.51
N PRO A 77 3.22 -13.92 11.84
CA PRO A 77 4.26 -14.65 12.56
C PRO A 77 4.13 -16.19 12.50
N PRO A 78 2.93 -16.79 12.63
CA PRO A 78 2.76 -18.22 12.39
C PRO A 78 3.14 -18.65 10.96
N LEU A 79 2.74 -17.86 9.94
CA LEU A 79 3.08 -18.15 8.54
C LEU A 79 4.59 -18.03 8.27
N SER A 80 5.25 -17.01 8.82
CA SER A 80 6.70 -16.87 8.69
C SER A 80 7.44 -17.98 9.44
N GLY A 81 6.96 -18.36 10.63
CA GLY A 81 7.48 -19.51 11.37
C GLY A 81 7.35 -20.81 10.58
N TYR A 82 6.25 -21.01 9.85
CA TYR A 82 6.12 -22.14 8.93
C TYR A 82 7.09 -22.05 7.75
N ALA A 83 7.25 -20.87 7.15
CA ALA A 83 8.16 -20.65 6.03
C ALA A 83 9.62 -20.99 6.37
N PHE A 84 10.06 -20.80 7.62
CA PHE A 84 11.38 -21.21 8.09
C PHE A 84 11.54 -22.72 8.33
N ARG A 85 10.43 -23.46 8.52
CA ARG A 85 10.46 -24.91 8.80
C ARG A 85 10.52 -25.76 7.54
N VAL A 86 10.22 -25.18 6.38
CA VAL A 86 10.27 -25.91 5.11
C VAL A 86 11.74 -26.23 4.78
N PRO A 87 12.10 -27.50 4.51
CA PRO A 87 13.46 -27.86 4.12
C PRO A 87 13.89 -27.12 2.85
N PHE A 88 15.17 -26.75 2.78
CA PHE A 88 15.79 -26.09 1.61
C PHE A 88 15.33 -24.67 1.29
N THR A 89 14.71 -23.97 2.24
CA THR A 89 14.33 -22.54 2.09
C THR A 89 15.08 -21.64 3.06
N GLU A 90 16.37 -21.43 2.81
CA GLU A 90 17.18 -20.42 3.52
C GLU A 90 16.59 -19.00 3.36
N GLY A 91 15.99 -18.70 2.20
CA GLY A 91 15.25 -17.46 1.93
C GLY A 91 13.74 -17.54 2.17
N GLY A 92 13.25 -18.51 2.96
CA GLY A 92 11.82 -18.84 3.10
C GLY A 92 10.93 -17.64 3.48
N LEU A 93 11.40 -16.75 4.35
CA LEU A 93 10.67 -15.53 4.73
C LEU A 93 10.42 -14.61 3.53
N PHE A 94 11.43 -14.39 2.70
CA PHE A 94 11.31 -13.52 1.53
C PHE A 94 10.55 -14.19 0.39
N LEU A 95 10.58 -15.52 0.27
CA LEU A 95 9.68 -16.25 -0.62
C LEU A 95 8.21 -16.09 -0.22
N LEU A 96 7.90 -16.17 1.08
CA LEU A 96 6.56 -15.87 1.58
C LEU A 96 6.16 -14.42 1.26
N ALA A 97 7.04 -13.44 1.51
CA ALA A 97 6.80 -12.04 1.20
C ALA A 97 6.58 -11.82 -0.32
N ALA A 98 7.33 -12.53 -1.17
CA ALA A 98 7.16 -12.52 -2.61
C ALA A 98 5.79 -13.04 -3.02
N ILE A 99 5.38 -14.20 -2.51
CA ILE A 99 4.06 -14.80 -2.79
C ILE A 99 2.94 -13.82 -2.41
N LEU A 100 2.98 -13.26 -1.20
CA LEU A 100 1.97 -12.29 -0.74
C LEU A 100 1.96 -11.03 -1.61
N SER A 101 3.13 -10.53 -2.00
CA SER A 101 3.26 -9.34 -2.87
C SER A 101 2.77 -9.62 -4.30
N ILE A 102 2.98 -10.84 -4.82
CA ILE A 102 2.46 -11.29 -6.11
C ILE A 102 0.93 -11.38 -6.04
N VAL A 103 0.37 -12.00 -4.99
CA VAL A 103 -1.08 -12.08 -4.80
C VAL A 103 -1.70 -10.68 -4.73
N LEU A 104 -1.08 -9.74 -4.01
CA LEU A 104 -1.50 -8.34 -3.97
C LEU A 104 -1.43 -7.69 -5.37
N THR A 105 -0.34 -7.91 -6.09
CA THR A 105 -0.12 -7.34 -7.43
C THR A 105 -1.16 -7.85 -8.43
N VAL A 106 -1.36 -9.16 -8.48
CA VAL A 106 -2.33 -9.82 -9.37
C VAL A 106 -3.75 -9.38 -9.02
N SER A 107 -4.12 -9.37 -7.74
CA SER A 107 -5.45 -8.92 -7.31
C SER A 107 -5.72 -7.45 -7.67
N MET A 108 -4.73 -6.57 -7.51
CA MET A 108 -4.85 -5.16 -7.89
C MET A 108 -4.89 -4.97 -9.42
N MET A 109 -4.13 -5.75 -10.18
CA MET A 109 -4.19 -5.72 -11.64
C MET A 109 -5.55 -6.21 -12.14
N TYR A 110 -6.04 -7.32 -11.61
CA TYR A 110 -7.37 -7.84 -11.91
C TYR A 110 -8.47 -6.83 -11.59
N ARG A 111 -8.39 -6.19 -10.41
CA ARG A 111 -9.33 -5.13 -10.01
C ARG A 111 -9.28 -3.94 -10.95
N ARG A 112 -8.10 -3.58 -11.47
CA ARG A 112 -7.94 -2.49 -12.45
C ARG A 112 -8.67 -2.81 -13.75
N THR A 113 -8.52 -4.01 -14.28
CA THR A 113 -9.16 -4.42 -15.55
C THR A 113 -10.69 -4.46 -15.45
N ARG A 114 -11.23 -4.70 -14.25
CA ARG A 114 -12.68 -4.77 -13.99
C ARG A 114 -13.31 -3.42 -13.63
N ARG A 115 -12.51 -2.36 -13.44
CA ARG A 115 -13.07 -1.03 -13.17
C ARG A 115 -13.70 -0.48 -14.44
N GLN A 116 -14.99 -0.16 -14.36
CA GLN A 116 -15.63 0.66 -15.37
C GLN A 116 -15.16 2.10 -15.17
N ASP A 117 -14.73 2.74 -16.25
CA ASP A 117 -14.44 4.17 -16.21
C ASP A 117 -15.71 4.94 -15.91
N VAL A 118 -15.58 6.03 -15.14
CA VAL A 118 -16.73 6.89 -14.82
C VAL A 118 -17.28 7.45 -16.14
N PRO A 119 -18.57 7.23 -16.45
CA PRO A 119 -19.20 7.78 -17.65
C PRO A 119 -18.93 9.28 -17.76
N LYS A 120 -18.58 9.76 -18.96
CA LYS A 120 -18.11 11.16 -19.16
C LYS A 120 -19.13 12.20 -18.69
N ASP A 121 -20.40 11.85 -18.72
CA ASP A 121 -21.57 12.59 -18.25
C ASP A 121 -21.67 12.70 -16.73
N ALA A 122 -21.02 11.81 -15.97
CA ALA A 122 -20.91 11.88 -14.51
C ALA A 122 -19.59 12.53 -14.04
N GLN A 123 -18.74 12.98 -14.97
CA GLN A 123 -17.53 13.73 -14.64
C GLN A 123 -17.88 15.19 -14.48
N GLU A 124 -17.48 15.80 -13.36
CA GLU A 124 -17.68 17.24 -13.18
C GLU A 124 -16.86 18.03 -14.22
N PRO A 125 -17.42 19.14 -14.77
CA PRO A 125 -16.68 20.00 -15.68
C PRO A 125 -15.38 20.45 -15.03
N TRP A 126 -14.26 20.26 -15.73
CA TRP A 126 -12.97 20.77 -15.27
C TRP A 126 -13.06 22.29 -15.17
N MET A 127 -13.08 22.82 -13.95
CA MET A 127 -13.02 24.24 -13.67
C MET A 127 -11.64 24.57 -13.14
N ILE A 128 -11.05 25.66 -13.63
CA ILE A 128 -9.89 26.26 -13.00
C ILE A 128 -10.35 26.74 -11.63
N THR A 129 -9.99 26.04 -10.57
CA THR A 129 -10.02 26.59 -9.23
C THR A 129 -8.95 27.68 -9.19
N LEU A 130 -9.37 28.92 -9.52
CA LEU A 130 -8.60 30.10 -9.17
C LEU A 130 -8.29 29.97 -7.68
N PRO A 131 -7.04 30.24 -7.23
CA PRO A 131 -6.75 30.30 -5.81
C PRO A 131 -7.80 31.22 -5.20
N SER A 132 -8.75 30.65 -4.45
CA SER A 132 -9.53 31.47 -3.54
C SER A 132 -8.46 31.96 -2.59
N THR A 133 -8.01 33.20 -2.76
CA THR A 133 -7.38 33.94 -1.67
C THR A 133 -8.27 33.63 -0.49
N ALA A 134 -7.75 32.89 0.50
CA ALA A 134 -8.45 32.70 1.76
C ALA A 134 -9.01 34.06 2.07
N ASN A 135 -10.35 34.18 2.11
CA ASN A 135 -10.97 35.42 2.49
C ASN A 135 -10.29 35.71 3.81
N THR A 136 -9.38 36.67 3.81
CA THR A 136 -8.68 37.12 4.98
C THR A 136 -9.79 37.85 5.69
N GLY A 137 -10.66 37.07 6.35
CA GLY A 137 -11.61 37.59 7.31
C GLY A 137 -10.73 38.38 8.23
N GLU A 138 -10.85 39.68 8.11
CA GLU A 138 -10.11 40.66 8.88
C GLU A 138 -10.29 40.22 10.34
N ILE A 139 -9.23 39.65 10.92
CA ILE A 139 -9.25 39.23 12.31
C ILE A 139 -9.32 40.54 13.09
N ASP A 140 -10.51 40.90 13.58
CA ASP A 140 -10.69 42.09 14.40
C ASP A 140 -10.00 41.85 15.75
N PRO A 141 -8.89 42.53 16.05
CA PRO A 141 -8.15 42.33 17.29
C PRO A 141 -8.89 42.87 18.53
N ARG A 142 -10.13 43.37 18.38
CA ARG A 142 -10.96 43.90 19.47
C ARG A 142 -12.01 42.92 19.96
N THR A 143 -12.13 41.74 19.33
CA THR A 143 -13.12 40.71 19.73
C THR A 143 -12.54 39.57 20.57
N ASP A 144 -11.26 39.64 20.98
CA ASP A 144 -10.65 38.78 22.00
C ASP A 144 -10.35 39.56 23.29
#